data_AF-A0A6V7WW39-F1
#
_entry.id   AF-A0A6V7WW39-F1
#
_cell.length_a   1.000
_cell.length_b   1.000
_cell.length_c   1.000
_cell.angle_alpha   90.00
_cell.angle_beta   90.00
_cell.angle_gamma   90.00
#
_symmetry.space_group_name_H-M   'P 1'
#
loop_
_entity.id
_entity.type
_entity.pdbx_description
1 polymer ?
#
loop_
_entity_poly.entity_id
_entity_poly.type
_entity_poly.pdbx_seq_one_letter_code
_entity_poly.pdbx_strand_id
1 'polypeptide(L)'
;MQIWEMESFPCGDLRLPHHIFPPKFIQQTQLTELAGVHLYKVDMDDTMAMKKRLTRVREQWNVSGADVVTLNKDLVDLELKLSEMTEPTESDDCVCLVLEGEMYYDIEFDDEKWLRIHLQRGI
;
A
#
# COMPACT_ATOMS: atom_id res chain seq x y z
N MET A 1 3.24 -0.05 10.91
CA MET A 1 2.11 -0.52 10.08
C MET A 1 0.83 -0.52 10.89
N GLN A 2 -0.14 0.25 10.43
CA GLN A 2 -1.51 0.33 10.96
C GLN A 2 -2.49 0.16 9.80
N ILE A 3 -3.65 -0.42 10.07
CA ILE A 3 -4.71 -0.64 9.06
C ILE A 3 -6.02 -0.18 9.68
N TRP A 4 -6.81 0.60 8.94
CA TRP A 4 -8.09 1.10 9.43
C TRP A 4 -9.09 1.31 8.30
N GLU A 5 -10.37 1.41 8.67
CA GLU A 5 -11.43 1.83 7.78
C GLU A 5 -11.39 3.36 7.58
N MET A 6 -11.36 3.77 6.32
CA MET A 6 -11.32 5.16 5.89
C MET A 6 -12.75 5.68 5.66
N GLU A 7 -12.95 7.00 5.80
CA GLU A 7 -14.19 7.63 5.34
C GLU A 7 -14.39 7.43 3.83
N SER A 8 -15.64 7.22 3.39
CA SER A 8 -15.97 6.92 1.98
C SER A 8 -15.69 8.10 1.03
N PHE A 9 -15.74 9.33 1.54
CA PHE A 9 -15.58 10.54 0.75
C PHE A 9 -14.59 11.50 1.43
N PRO A 10 -13.29 11.17 1.42
CA PRO A 10 -12.28 12.01 2.05
C PRO A 10 -12.22 13.37 1.35
N CYS A 11 -12.22 14.44 2.15
CA CYS A 11 -12.14 15.81 1.64
C CYS A 11 -10.85 16.50 2.11
N GLY A 12 -10.31 17.37 1.25
CA GLY A 12 -9.07 18.09 1.53
C GLY A 12 -7.82 17.28 1.19
N ASP A 13 -6.86 17.24 2.13
CA ASP A 13 -5.55 16.62 1.90
C ASP A 13 -5.60 15.11 2.10
N LEU A 14 -5.64 14.36 0.98
CA LEU A 14 -5.70 12.89 0.94
C LEU A 14 -4.56 12.17 1.68
N ARG A 15 -3.47 12.90 1.99
CA ARG A 15 -2.30 12.41 2.75
C ARG A 15 -2.56 12.35 4.25
N LEU A 16 -3.70 12.85 4.74
CA LEU A 16 -4.08 12.71 6.14
C LEU A 16 -4.64 11.31 6.42
N PRO A 17 -4.74 10.84 7.67
CA PRO A 17 -5.18 9.47 7.93
C PRO A 17 -6.62 9.12 7.51
N HIS A 18 -7.55 10.09 7.46
CA HIS A 18 -8.94 9.89 7.03
C HIS A 18 -9.71 8.78 7.77
N HIS A 19 -9.51 8.64 9.09
CA HIS A 19 -10.27 7.69 9.90
C HIS A 19 -11.77 7.99 9.91
N ILE A 20 -12.60 6.94 9.91
CA ILE A 20 -14.00 7.07 10.36
C ILE A 20 -14.08 7.42 11.86
N PHE A 21 -15.21 7.97 12.30
CA PHE A 21 -15.48 8.25 13.72
C PHE A 21 -16.56 7.31 14.29
N PRO A 22 -16.27 6.55 15.35
CA PRO A 22 -14.96 6.40 16.01
C PRO A 22 -13.96 5.60 15.14
N PRO A 23 -12.63 5.77 15.33
CA PRO A 23 -11.62 5.05 14.54
C PRO A 23 -11.79 3.53 14.65
N LYS A 24 -11.77 2.86 13.49
CA LYS A 24 -11.91 1.40 13.39
C LYS A 24 -10.66 0.79 12.78
N PHE A 25 -9.81 0.26 13.65
CA PHE A 25 -8.60 -0.46 13.26
C PHE A 25 -8.91 -1.90 12.91
N ILE A 26 -8.19 -2.43 11.92
CA ILE A 26 -8.32 -3.79 11.44
C ILE A 26 -7.04 -4.57 11.76
N GLN A 27 -7.21 -5.83 12.16
CA GLN A 27 -6.05 -6.70 12.38
C GLN A 27 -5.47 -7.15 11.05
N GLN A 28 -4.15 -7.26 10.98
CA GLN A 28 -3.46 -7.77 9.79
C GLN A 28 -3.97 -9.14 9.33
N THR A 29 -4.38 -10.01 10.26
CA THR A 29 -4.94 -11.33 9.97
C THR A 29 -6.24 -11.28 9.16
N GLN A 30 -6.97 -10.17 9.22
CA GLN A 30 -8.26 -10.00 8.54
C GLN A 30 -8.10 -9.44 7.12
N LEU A 31 -6.94 -8.88 6.76
CA LEU A 31 -6.74 -8.23 5.45
C LEU A 31 -6.92 -9.18 4.27
N THR A 32 -6.42 -10.41 4.40
CA THR A 32 -6.55 -11.42 3.34
C THR A 32 -8.00 -11.81 3.13
N GLU A 33 -8.79 -11.94 4.21
CA GLU A 33 -10.20 -12.31 4.13
C GLU A 33 -11.08 -11.16 3.65
N LEU A 34 -10.75 -9.92 4.02
CA LEU A 34 -11.54 -8.73 3.68
C LEU A 34 -11.26 -8.21 2.27
N ALA A 35 -9.99 -8.15 1.87
CA ALA A 35 -9.57 -7.42 0.68
C ALA A 35 -8.58 -8.21 -0.20
N GLY A 36 -8.35 -9.50 0.09
CA GLY A 36 -7.38 -10.31 -0.67
C GLY A 36 -5.92 -9.88 -0.49
N VAL A 37 -5.62 -8.98 0.44
CA VAL A 37 -4.28 -8.42 0.62
C VAL A 37 -3.39 -9.37 1.41
N HIS A 38 -2.20 -9.65 0.88
CA HIS A 38 -1.16 -10.43 1.53
C HIS A 38 0.03 -9.57 1.92
N LEU A 39 0.37 -9.57 3.22
CA LEU A 39 1.46 -8.76 3.75
C LEU A 39 2.72 -9.59 3.99
N TYR A 40 3.86 -9.03 3.55
CA TYR A 40 5.15 -9.67 3.63
C TYR A 40 6.14 -8.76 4.33
N LYS A 41 6.59 -9.14 5.54
CA LYS A 41 7.73 -8.46 6.15
C LYS A 41 9.03 -8.87 5.46
N VAL A 42 9.82 -7.87 5.10
CA VAL A 42 11.14 -8.01 4.47
C VAL A 42 12.16 -7.33 5.38
N ASP A 43 13.21 -8.07 5.74
CA ASP A 43 14.37 -7.48 6.40
C ASP A 43 15.21 -6.76 5.35
N MET A 44 15.18 -5.43 5.39
CA MET A 44 15.85 -4.58 4.41
C MET A 44 17.35 -4.38 4.72
N ASP A 45 17.81 -4.81 5.89
CA ASP A 45 19.20 -4.65 6.32
C ASP A 45 20.02 -5.94 6.05
N ASP A 46 19.37 -7.10 6.01
CA ASP A 46 19.96 -8.36 5.51
C ASP A 46 19.68 -8.57 4.02
N THR A 47 20.69 -8.26 3.19
CA THR A 47 20.61 -8.41 1.73
C THR A 47 20.32 -9.84 1.27
N MET A 48 20.82 -10.87 1.95
CA MET A 48 20.59 -12.26 1.56
C MET A 48 19.16 -12.69 1.91
N ALA A 49 18.70 -12.36 3.11
CA ALA A 49 17.33 -12.65 3.54
C ALA A 49 16.31 -11.91 2.66
N MET A 50 16.55 -10.64 2.36
CA MET A 50 15.76 -9.82 1.45
C MET A 50 15.61 -10.51 0.09
N LYS A 51 16.73 -10.81 -0.60
CA LYS A 51 16.70 -11.44 -1.93
C LYS A 51 15.92 -12.74 -1.92
N LYS A 52 16.15 -13.60 -0.92
CA LYS A 52 15.43 -14.87 -0.79
C LYS A 52 13.92 -14.68 -0.61
N ARG A 53 13.51 -13.67 0.17
CA ARG A 53 12.10 -13.34 0.38
C ARG A 53 11.45 -12.83 -0.89
N LEU A 54 12.10 -11.89 -1.59
CA LEU A 54 11.60 -11.34 -2.85
C LEU A 54 11.48 -12.39 -3.94
N THR A 55 12.47 -13.28 -4.10
CA THR A 55 12.40 -14.38 -5.07
C THR A 55 11.19 -15.27 -4.80
N ARG A 56 10.95 -15.66 -3.54
CA ARG A 56 9.78 -16.49 -3.18
C ARG A 56 8.45 -15.81 -3.48
N VAL A 57 8.33 -14.52 -3.19
CA VAL A 57 7.09 -13.77 -3.46
C VAL A 57 6.88 -13.67 -4.97
N ARG A 58 7.93 -13.37 -5.74
CA ARG A 58 7.84 -13.30 -7.20
C ARG A 58 7.43 -14.62 -7.84
N GLU A 59 7.95 -15.74 -7.36
CA GLU A 59 7.57 -17.08 -7.81
C GLU A 59 6.12 -17.43 -7.41
N GLN A 60 5.73 -17.12 -6.17
CA GLN A 60 4.39 -17.40 -5.65
C GLN A 60 3.30 -16.67 -6.45
N TRP A 61 3.55 -15.41 -6.82
CA TRP A 61 2.58 -14.54 -7.51
C TRP A 61 2.85 -14.40 -9.01
N ASN A 62 3.77 -15.20 -9.56
CA ASN A 62 4.15 -15.17 -10.97
C ASN A 62 4.49 -13.75 -11.50
N VAL A 63 5.24 -12.98 -10.72
CA VAL A 63 5.56 -11.58 -11.01
C VAL A 63 6.55 -11.49 -12.19
N SER A 64 6.06 -11.04 -13.34
CA SER A 64 6.79 -11.01 -14.61
C SER A 64 7.71 -9.80 -14.78
N GLY A 65 7.42 -8.68 -14.11
CA GLY A 65 8.16 -7.43 -14.18
C GLY A 65 8.18 -6.70 -12.84
N ALA A 66 9.11 -5.77 -12.68
CA ALA A 66 9.17 -4.88 -11.54
C ALA A 66 9.73 -3.53 -12.00
N ASP A 67 9.20 -2.46 -11.42
CA ASP A 67 9.70 -1.10 -11.60
C ASP A 67 9.86 -0.44 -10.22
N VAL A 68 10.60 0.67 -10.16
CA VAL A 68 10.83 1.44 -8.93
C VAL A 68 10.47 2.90 -9.19
N VAL A 69 9.56 3.41 -8.38
CA VAL A 69 9.16 4.82 -8.42
C VAL A 69 9.61 5.50 -7.12
N THR A 70 10.26 6.65 -7.26
CA THR A 70 10.68 7.50 -6.14
C THR A 70 9.92 8.81 -6.20
N LEU A 71 9.05 9.05 -5.22
CA LEU A 71 8.32 10.31 -5.08
C LEU A 71 9.03 11.20 -4.07
N ASN A 72 9.50 12.37 -4.51
CA ASN A 72 10.07 13.38 -3.62
C ASN A 72 9.70 14.78 -4.12
N LYS A 73 9.90 15.78 -3.25
CA LYS A 73 9.57 17.19 -3.50
C LYS A 73 10.29 17.83 -4.70
N ASP A 74 11.40 17.23 -5.16
CA ASP A 74 12.21 17.75 -6.24
C ASP A 74 11.75 17.20 -7.61
N LEU A 75 10.76 16.30 -7.62
CA LEU A 75 10.11 15.79 -8.84
C LEU A 75 9.26 16.91 -9.48
N VAL A 76 9.61 17.30 -10.70
CA VAL A 76 9.04 18.46 -11.42
C VAL A 76 7.51 18.35 -11.59
N ASP A 77 7.02 17.13 -11.76
CA ASP A 77 5.62 16.78 -12.00
C ASP A 77 4.97 16.06 -10.80
N LEU A 78 5.50 16.25 -9.58
CA LEU A 78 5.02 15.57 -8.37
C LEU A 78 3.51 15.66 -8.18
N GLU A 79 2.92 16.86 -8.30
CA GLU A 79 1.49 17.06 -8.08
C GLU A 79 0.63 16.31 -9.09
N LEU A 80 1.06 16.29 -10.36
CA LEU A 80 0.40 15.50 -11.40
C LEU A 80 0.50 14.00 -11.09
N LYS A 81 1.69 13.53 -10.72
CA LYS A 81 1.93 12.13 -10.38
C LYS A 81 1.13 11.68 -9.16
N LEU A 82 1.04 12.52 -8.13
CA LEU A 82 0.23 12.26 -6.95
C LEU A 82 -1.26 12.17 -7.32
N SER A 83 -1.75 13.10 -8.14
CA SER A 83 -3.13 13.06 -8.63
C SER A 83 -3.44 11.76 -9.36
N GLU A 84 -2.56 11.33 -10.28
CA GLU A 84 -2.70 10.07 -11.02
C GLU A 84 -2.70 8.85 -10.09
N MET A 85 -1.86 8.86 -9.04
CA MET A 85 -1.76 7.74 -8.10
C MET A 85 -2.91 7.67 -7.08
N THR A 86 -3.59 8.79 -6.85
CA THR A 86 -4.76 8.85 -5.96
C THR A 86 -6.08 8.58 -6.65
N GLU A 87 -6.09 8.51 -7.99
CA GLU A 87 -7.30 8.19 -8.75
C GLU A 87 -7.64 6.70 -8.53
N PRO A 88 -8.84 6.37 -8.03
CA PRO A 88 -9.27 4.99 -7.89
C PRO A 88 -9.30 4.30 -9.25
N THR A 89 -8.62 3.16 -9.37
CA THR A 89 -8.58 2.38 -10.61
C THR A 89 -8.84 0.91 -10.30
N GLU A 90 -9.59 0.24 -11.19
CA GLU A 90 -9.59 -1.21 -11.24
C GLU A 90 -8.22 -1.65 -11.78
N SER A 91 -7.47 -2.39 -10.96
CA SER A 91 -6.13 -2.86 -11.31
C SER A 91 -6.05 -4.38 -11.17
N ASP A 92 -5.18 -4.98 -11.98
CA ASP A 92 -4.77 -6.36 -11.76
C ASP A 92 -4.00 -6.49 -10.43
N ASP A 93 -3.84 -7.73 -9.95
CA ASP A 93 -3.04 -8.02 -8.76
C ASP A 93 -1.65 -7.39 -8.86
N CYS A 94 -1.27 -6.58 -7.87
CA CYS A 94 0.04 -5.95 -7.81
C CYS A 94 0.83 -6.39 -6.57
N VAL A 95 2.16 -6.42 -6.70
CA VAL A 95 3.07 -6.64 -5.58
C VAL A 95 3.89 -5.36 -5.38
N CYS A 96 3.70 -4.72 -4.23
CA CYS A 96 4.41 -3.50 -3.86
C CYS A 96 5.34 -3.75 -2.67
N LEU A 97 6.45 -3.00 -2.61
CA LEU A 97 7.39 -2.99 -1.49
C LEU A 97 7.85 -1.56 -1.25
N VAL A 98 7.69 -1.06 -0.03
CA VAL A 98 8.24 0.23 0.36
C VAL A 98 9.74 0.08 0.63
N LEU A 99 10.58 0.65 -0.24
CA LEU A 99 12.04 0.63 -0.09
C LEU A 99 12.52 1.69 0.91
N GLU A 100 11.92 2.87 0.85
CA GLU A 100 12.21 4.03 1.71
C GLU A 100 10.91 4.81 1.98
N GLY A 101 10.87 5.52 3.11
CA GLY A 101 9.72 6.33 3.49
C GLY A 101 8.50 5.51 3.92
N GLU A 102 7.33 6.07 3.63
CA GLU A 102 6.01 5.51 3.96
C GLU A 102 4.97 5.95 2.94
N MET A 103 3.88 5.18 2.84
CA MET A 103 2.74 5.50 1.99
C MET A 103 1.44 4.96 2.58
N TYR A 104 0.32 5.51 2.11
CA TYR A 104 -0.98 4.87 2.25
C TYR A 104 -1.31 4.08 1.00
N TYR A 105 -1.85 2.89 1.20
CA TYR A 105 -2.43 2.08 0.14
C TYR A 105 -3.90 1.84 0.51
N ASP A 106 -4.79 2.33 -0.34
CA ASP A 106 -6.22 2.26 -0.12
C ASP A 106 -6.83 1.18 -1.01
N ILE A 107 -7.69 0.35 -0.43
CA ILE A 107 -8.39 -0.71 -1.15
C ILE A 107 -9.86 -0.71 -0.77
N GLU A 108 -10.72 -0.74 -1.79
CA GLU A 108 -12.15 -0.95 -1.61
C GLU A 108 -12.39 -2.42 -1.25
N PHE A 109 -13.03 -2.69 -0.12
CA PHE A 109 -13.24 -4.05 0.39
C PHE A 109 -14.73 -4.43 0.49
N ASP A 110 -15.60 -3.43 0.38
CA ASP A 110 -17.06 -3.54 0.39
C ASP A 110 -17.59 -2.27 -0.29
N ASP A 111 -18.84 -2.29 -0.76
CA ASP A 111 -19.45 -1.20 -1.53
C ASP A 111 -19.30 0.16 -0.81
N GLU A 112 -18.58 1.09 -1.45
CA GLU A 112 -18.23 2.42 -0.93
C GLU A 112 -17.42 2.42 0.39
N LYS A 113 -16.77 1.31 0.77
CA LYS A 113 -15.92 1.22 1.96
C LYS A 113 -14.48 0.91 1.62
N TRP A 114 -13.60 1.70 2.23
CA TRP A 114 -12.17 1.67 1.94
C TRP A 114 -11.37 1.27 3.18
N LEU A 115 -10.40 0.37 3.00
CA LEU A 115 -9.34 0.13 3.96
C LEU A 115 -8.13 0.96 3.57
N ARG A 116 -7.58 1.69 4.53
CA ARG A 116 -6.29 2.35 4.40
C ARG A 116 -5.22 1.55 5.13
N ILE A 117 -4.15 1.21 4.42
CA ILE A 117 -2.99 0.49 4.93
C ILE A 117 -1.81 1.45 4.98
N HIS A 118 -1.27 1.69 6.18
CA HIS A 118 -0.05 2.48 6.36
C HIS A 118 1.18 1.58 6.22
N LEU A 119 1.79 1.65 5.03
CA LEU A 119 2.98 0.93 4.66
C LEU A 119 4.23 1.76 4.96
N GLN A 120 5.28 1.09 5.40
CA GLN A 120 6.55 1.70 5.79
C GLN A 120 7.66 0.78 5.31
N ARG A 121 8.89 1.31 5.19
CA ARG A 121 10.07 0.56 4.74
C ARG A 121 10.10 -0.92 5.22
N GLY A 122 10.20 -1.83 4.26
CA GLY A 122 10.32 -3.28 4.49
C GLY A 122 8.99 -4.01 4.73
N ILE A 123 7.87 -3.34 4.49
CA ILE A 123 6.52 -3.92 4.49
C ILE A 123 5.78 -3.44 3.23
#